data_AF-A0A4R4D0A5-F1
#
_entry.id   AF-A0A4R4D0A5-F1
#
_cell.length_a   1.000
_cell.length_b   1.000
_cell.length_c   1.000
_cell.angle_alpha   90.00
_cell.angle_beta   90.00
_cell.angle_gamma   90.00
#
_symmetry.space_group_name_H-M   'P 1'
#
loop_
_entity.id
_entity.type
_entity.pdbx_description
1 polymer ?
#
loop_
_entity_poly.entity_id
_entity_poly.type
_entity_poly.pdbx_seq_one_letter_code
_entity_poly.pdbx_strand_id
1 'polypeptide(L)'
;MKFRRNKIKREHSIITGALDWLEDLSKYREITDIIPGVIDVTNTRERGAAYQYETPTGCKILLKNGGSVQEAFVVTRNPEVVREWAAKLMGEINYFQANLEETWDALSQKDHQKTETRSSKPKASDRTKSAKGSVRETSETLLSSRDALLVGIKEDYQLVEINQGLRDSYVESLASMGDLKDPKLEDGLQLEMRQALEKLQEKLQGETQQK
;
A
#
# COMPACT_ATOMS: atom_id res chain seq x y z
N MET A 1 14.56 4.44 33.93
CA MET A 1 13.47 3.91 33.08
C MET A 1 14.06 3.60 31.70
N LYS A 2 14.25 2.32 31.34
CA LYS A 2 15.10 1.93 30.20
C LYS A 2 14.35 1.73 28.86
N PHE A 3 13.02 1.77 28.87
CA PHE A 3 12.20 1.34 27.72
C PHE A 3 11.06 2.30 27.36
N ARG A 4 11.17 3.58 27.73
CA ARG A 4 10.16 4.60 27.42
C ARG A 4 10.68 5.59 26.39
N ARG A 5 9.91 5.81 25.33
CA ARG A 5 10.17 6.84 24.32
C ARG A 5 8.86 7.55 24.01
N ASN A 6 8.86 8.89 24.04
CA ASN A 6 7.67 9.72 23.85
C ASN A 6 6.50 9.30 24.76
N LYS A 7 6.75 9.10 26.05
CA LYS A 7 5.73 8.64 27.03
C LYS A 7 5.12 7.26 26.74
N ILE A 8 5.61 6.52 25.74
CA ILE A 8 5.12 5.19 25.40
C ILE A 8 6.09 4.15 25.94
N LYS A 9 5.57 3.18 26.68
CA LYS A 9 6.32 2.01 27.14
C LYS A 9 6.50 1.01 25.98
N ARG A 10 7.73 0.84 25.49
CA ARG A 10 8.07 -0.04 24.34
C ARG A 10 8.68 -1.39 24.74
N GLU A 11 8.40 -1.86 25.95
CA GLU A 11 8.82 -3.21 26.38
C GLU A 11 8.05 -4.31 25.65
N HIS A 12 6.83 -4.00 25.21
CA HIS A 12 5.98 -4.91 24.46
C HIS A 12 5.96 -4.52 22.99
N SER A 13 5.77 -5.53 22.13
CA SER A 13 5.46 -5.30 20.72
C SER A 13 4.19 -4.46 20.60
N ILE A 14 4.20 -3.48 19.70
CA ILE A 14 3.04 -2.64 19.38
C ILE A 14 2.48 -3.15 18.05
N ILE A 15 1.15 -3.21 17.91
CA ILE A 15 0.55 -3.64 16.64
C ILE A 15 0.99 -2.70 15.51
N THR A 16 1.19 -3.26 14.32
CA THR A 16 1.60 -2.49 13.13
C THR A 16 0.65 -1.31 12.91
N GLY A 17 1.20 -0.13 12.62
CA GLY A 17 0.43 1.10 12.38
C GLY A 17 -0.10 1.81 13.63
N ALA A 18 -0.17 1.16 14.80
CA ALA A 18 -0.63 1.83 16.01
C ALA A 18 0.44 2.68 16.69
N LEU A 19 1.73 2.46 16.38
CA LEU A 19 2.80 3.27 16.94
C LEU A 19 2.61 4.75 16.60
N ASP A 20 2.29 5.07 15.34
CA ASP A 20 2.11 6.45 14.88
C ASP A 20 0.91 7.10 15.60
N TRP A 21 -0.19 6.36 15.75
CA TRP A 21 -1.36 6.82 16.51
C TRP A 21 -1.01 7.13 17.96
N LEU A 22 -0.25 6.24 18.62
CA LEU A 22 0.17 6.45 20.01
C LEU A 22 1.18 7.61 20.14
N GLU A 23 2.05 7.81 19.16
CA GLU A 23 2.96 8.94 19.12
C GLU A 23 2.20 10.27 18.96
N ASP A 24 1.18 10.31 18.11
CA ASP A 24 0.28 11.46 17.97
C ASP A 24 -0.46 11.75 19.28
N LEU A 25 -0.98 10.70 19.92
CA LEU A 25 -1.62 10.82 21.23
C LEU A 25 -0.62 11.31 22.30
N SER A 26 0.65 10.92 22.24
CA SER A 26 1.64 11.34 23.23
C SER A 26 1.95 12.85 23.22
N LYS A 27 1.64 13.54 22.12
CA LYS A 27 1.85 14.99 21.94
C LYS A 27 0.95 15.83 22.86
N TYR A 28 -0.20 15.30 23.26
CA TYR A 28 -1.11 15.97 24.18
C TYR A 28 -0.46 16.16 25.57
N ARG A 29 -0.67 17.33 26.17
CA ARG A 29 -0.04 17.70 27.45
C ARG A 29 -0.65 16.96 28.63
N GLU A 30 -1.94 16.64 28.51
CA GLU A 30 -2.76 15.95 29.51
C GLU A 30 -2.31 14.50 29.71
N ILE A 31 -1.66 13.94 28.68
CA ILE A 31 -1.24 12.55 28.65
C ILE A 31 0.15 12.43 29.24
N THR A 32 0.25 11.63 30.29
CA THR A 32 1.47 11.45 31.07
C THR A 32 2.23 10.20 30.63
N ASP A 33 1.50 9.11 30.35
CA ASP A 33 2.08 7.81 30.03
C ASP A 33 1.12 6.97 29.19
N ILE A 34 1.68 6.11 28.35
CA ILE A 34 0.94 5.18 27.48
C ILE A 34 1.58 3.80 27.64
N ILE A 35 0.77 2.83 28.04
CA ILE A 35 1.19 1.47 28.35
C ILE A 35 0.44 0.51 27.41
N PRO A 36 1.06 0.09 26.30
CA PRO A 36 0.50 -0.94 25.44
C PRO A 36 0.50 -2.30 26.17
N GLY A 37 -0.60 -3.03 26.01
CA GLY A 37 -0.84 -4.35 26.56
C GLY A 37 -0.53 -5.48 25.56
N VAL A 38 -1.14 -6.64 25.79
CA VAL A 38 -0.97 -7.83 24.95
C VAL A 38 -1.66 -7.62 23.60
N ILE A 39 -1.11 -8.25 22.56
CA ILE A 39 -1.71 -8.30 21.22
C ILE A 39 -2.53 -9.58 21.13
N ASP A 40 -3.82 -9.44 20.81
CA ASP A 40 -4.73 -10.52 20.51
C ASP A 40 -5.01 -10.58 19.01
N VAL A 41 -5.03 -11.79 18.45
CA VAL A 41 -5.38 -12.01 17.04
C VAL A 41 -6.90 -12.02 16.91
N THR A 42 -7.44 -11.30 15.92
CA THR A 42 -8.88 -11.23 15.64
C THR A 42 -9.16 -11.34 14.15
N ASN A 43 -10.37 -11.72 13.76
CA ASN A 43 -10.74 -11.83 12.33
C ASN A 43 -11.43 -10.56 11.78
N THR A 44 -11.50 -9.50 12.58
CA THR A 44 -12.14 -8.23 12.23
C THR A 44 -11.26 -7.41 11.29
N ARG A 45 -11.84 -6.87 10.22
CA ARG A 45 -11.17 -6.00 9.24
C ARG A 45 -11.06 -4.54 9.67
N GLU A 46 -11.67 -4.17 10.79
CA GLU A 46 -11.69 -2.82 11.33
C GLU A 46 -10.28 -2.33 11.68
N ARG A 47 -10.05 -1.04 11.43
CA ARG A 47 -8.81 -0.34 11.77
C ARG A 47 -9.13 0.92 12.57
N GLY A 48 -8.25 1.27 13.50
CA GLY A 48 -8.32 2.51 14.27
C GLY A 48 -8.26 2.28 15.77
N ALA A 49 -8.60 3.30 16.54
CA ALA A 49 -8.62 3.25 18.00
C ALA A 49 -10.04 3.50 18.51
N ALA A 50 -10.50 2.63 19.41
CA ALA A 50 -11.78 2.77 20.09
C ALA A 50 -11.57 3.04 21.58
N TYR A 51 -12.30 4.01 22.11
CA TYR A 51 -12.34 4.25 23.55
C TYR A 51 -13.15 3.15 24.23
N GLN A 52 -12.65 2.57 25.34
CA GLN A 52 -13.40 1.58 26.11
C GLN A 52 -14.01 2.17 27.38
N TYR A 53 -13.18 2.42 28.40
CA TYR A 53 -13.65 2.84 29.72
C TYR A 53 -12.61 3.66 30.49
N GLU A 54 -13.11 4.41 31.47
CA GLU A 54 -12.30 5.20 32.39
C GLU A 54 -11.70 4.34 33.51
N THR A 55 -10.50 4.69 33.92
CA THR A 55 -9.81 4.09 35.06
C THR A 55 -9.45 5.20 36.06
N PRO A 56 -9.20 4.89 37.34
CA PRO A 56 -8.88 5.91 38.33
C PRO A 56 -7.66 6.79 37.97
N THR A 57 -6.76 6.30 37.12
CA THR A 57 -5.52 7.00 36.71
C THR A 57 -5.56 7.50 35.26
N GLY A 58 -6.66 7.29 34.53
CA GLY A 58 -6.77 7.64 33.12
C GLY A 58 -7.83 6.84 32.39
N CYS A 59 -7.50 6.18 31.28
CA CYS A 59 -8.47 5.42 30.50
C CYS A 59 -7.84 4.26 29.73
N LYS A 60 -8.71 3.35 29.27
CA LYS A 60 -8.34 2.23 28.41
C LYS A 60 -8.86 2.44 26.99
N ILE A 61 -7.98 2.21 26.02
CA ILE A 61 -8.31 2.25 24.59
C ILE A 61 -8.02 0.90 23.94
N LEU A 62 -8.71 0.63 22.84
CA LEU A 62 -8.57 -0.57 22.03
C LEU A 62 -8.07 -0.19 20.64
N LEU A 63 -6.86 -0.61 20.32
CA LEU A 63 -6.21 -0.42 19.02
C LEU A 63 -6.56 -1.62 18.13
N LYS A 64 -7.07 -1.37 16.93
CA LYS A 64 -7.46 -2.40 15.97
C LYS A 64 -6.66 -2.21 14.68
N ASN A 65 -6.12 -3.31 14.15
CA ASN A 65 -5.50 -3.34 12.83
C ASN A 65 -5.84 -4.63 12.09
N GLY A 66 -7.02 -4.67 11.45
CA GLY A 66 -7.37 -5.57 10.35
C GLY A 66 -6.93 -7.04 10.47
N GLY A 67 -7.02 -7.62 11.66
CA GLY A 67 -6.41 -8.93 11.97
C GLY A 67 -5.85 -9.04 13.40
N SER A 68 -5.64 -7.92 14.08
CA SER A 68 -5.14 -7.90 15.46
C SER A 68 -5.72 -6.75 16.26
N VAL A 69 -5.80 -6.96 17.57
CA VAL A 69 -6.29 -6.00 18.54
C VAL A 69 -5.27 -5.88 19.66
N GLN A 70 -5.08 -4.68 20.18
CA GLN A 70 -4.23 -4.44 21.34
C GLN A 70 -4.89 -3.44 22.26
N GLU A 71 -4.92 -3.78 23.54
CA GLU A 71 -5.34 -2.86 24.57
C GLU A 71 -4.19 -1.90 24.89
N ALA A 72 -4.49 -0.63 25.13
CA ALA A 72 -3.52 0.32 25.67
C ALA A 72 -4.14 1.11 26.83
N PHE A 73 -3.37 1.24 27.90
CA PHE A 73 -3.73 2.07 29.04
C PHE A 73 -3.06 3.44 28.89
N VAL A 74 -3.87 4.49 28.95
CA VAL A 74 -3.42 5.87 28.84
C VAL A 74 -3.58 6.52 30.20
N VAL A 75 -2.47 6.99 30.78
CA VAL A 75 -2.46 7.72 32.04
C VAL A 75 -2.69 9.19 31.74
N THR A 76 -3.86 9.69 32.14
CA THR A 76 -4.30 11.07 31.88
C THR A 76 -5.18 11.55 33.03
N ARG A 77 -5.15 12.86 33.29
CA ARG A 77 -6.10 13.51 34.21
C ARG A 77 -7.42 13.86 33.54
N ASN A 78 -7.44 13.88 32.21
CA ASN A 78 -8.61 14.20 31.41
C ASN A 78 -8.85 13.10 30.35
N PRO A 79 -9.70 12.09 30.66
CA PRO A 79 -10.06 11.03 29.72
C PRO A 79 -10.83 11.52 28.49
N GLU A 80 -11.52 12.66 28.57
CA GLU A 80 -12.33 13.18 27.47
C GLU A 80 -11.48 13.51 26.24
N VAL A 81 -10.27 14.01 26.44
CA VAL A 81 -9.31 14.30 25.35
C VAL A 81 -8.99 13.03 24.55
N VAL A 82 -8.87 11.89 25.24
CA VAL A 82 -8.57 10.60 24.59
C VAL A 82 -9.79 10.09 23.84
N ARG A 83 -11.00 10.28 24.38
CA ARG A 83 -12.25 9.94 23.71
C ARG A 83 -12.44 10.75 22.42
N GLU A 84 -12.22 12.06 22.48
CA GLU A 84 -12.31 12.95 21.32
C GLU A 84 -11.26 12.60 20.26
N TRP A 85 -10.02 12.36 20.69
CA TRP A 85 -8.95 11.91 19.82
C TRP A 85 -9.31 10.59 19.10
N ALA A 86 -9.84 9.61 19.83
CA ALA A 86 -10.24 8.32 19.24
C ALA A 86 -11.36 8.48 18.19
N ALA A 87 -12.36 9.31 18.49
CA ALA A 87 -13.44 9.63 17.55
C ALA A 87 -12.92 10.32 16.29
N LYS A 88 -12.00 11.28 16.45
CA LYS A 88 -11.35 11.99 15.34
C LYS A 88 -10.55 11.02 14.46
N LEU A 89 -9.72 10.17 15.08
CA LEU A 89 -8.91 9.19 14.37
C LEU A 89 -9.77 8.21 13.56
N MET A 90 -10.87 7.70 14.15
CA MET A 90 -11.79 6.84 13.40
C MET A 90 -12.46 7.58 12.24
N GLY A 91 -12.84 8.85 12.42
CA GLY A 91 -13.39 9.68 11.34
C GLY A 91 -12.42 9.85 10.18
N GLU A 92 -11.15 10.14 10.47
CA GLU A 92 -10.09 10.27 9.47
C GLU A 92 -9.87 8.95 8.72
N ILE A 93 -9.74 7.82 9.44
CA ILE A 93 -9.56 6.50 8.82
C ILE A 93 -10.73 6.14 7.91
N ASN A 94 -11.96 6.37 8.37
CA ASN A 94 -13.16 6.08 7.57
C ASN A 94 -13.21 6.94 6.31
N TYR A 95 -12.86 8.23 6.41
CA TYR A 95 -12.78 9.13 5.26
C TYR A 95 -11.74 8.64 4.24
N PHE A 96 -10.54 8.26 4.69
CA PHE A 96 -9.52 7.72 3.80
C PHE A 96 -9.94 6.40 3.14
N GLN A 97 -10.61 5.51 3.87
CA GLN A 97 -11.13 4.25 3.32
C GLN A 97 -12.18 4.50 2.23
N ALA A 98 -13.12 5.41 2.46
CA ALA A 98 -14.13 5.77 1.45
C ALA A 98 -13.49 6.33 0.18
N ASN A 99 -12.54 7.26 0.30
CA ASN A 99 -11.86 7.85 -0.86
C ASN A 99 -11.02 6.83 -1.65
N LEU A 100 -10.40 5.87 -0.95
CA LEU A 100 -9.66 4.77 -1.60
C LEU A 100 -10.59 3.86 -2.39
N GLU A 101 -11.76 3.54 -1.86
CA GLU A 101 -12.77 2.70 -2.52
C GLU A 101 -13.32 3.39 -3.76
N GLU A 102 -13.64 4.70 -3.69
CA GLU A 102 -14.04 5.50 -4.85
C GLU A 102 -12.98 5.52 -5.97
N THR A 103 -11.71 5.63 -5.58
CA THR A 103 -10.59 5.63 -6.53
C THR A 103 -10.40 4.26 -7.20
N TRP A 104 -10.57 3.18 -6.44
CA TRP A 104 -10.45 1.81 -6.94
C TRP A 104 -11.60 1.44 -7.88
N ASP A 105 -12.82 1.86 -7.57
CA ASP A 105 -13.99 1.68 -8.43
C ASP A 105 -13.85 2.47 -9.74
N ALA A 106 -13.32 3.69 -9.68
CA ALA A 106 -13.07 4.52 -10.87
C ALA A 106 -11.99 3.93 -11.81
N LEU A 107 -11.01 3.21 -11.26
CA LEU A 107 -9.99 2.50 -12.04
C LEU A 107 -10.53 1.18 -12.61
N SER A 108 -11.31 0.43 -11.84
CA SER A 108 -11.91 -0.84 -12.28
C SER A 108 -12.96 -0.66 -13.39
N GLN A 109 -13.66 0.48 -13.42
CA GLN A 109 -14.61 0.80 -14.49
C GLN A 109 -13.94 1.21 -15.82
N LYS A 110 -12.65 1.60 -15.82
CA LYS A 110 -11.92 1.91 -17.05
C LYS A 110 -11.45 0.67 -17.84
N ASP A 111 -11.34 -0.48 -17.18
CA ASP A 111 -10.92 -1.72 -17.85
C ASP A 111 -12.08 -2.48 -18.51
N HIS A 112 -13.33 -2.17 -18.15
CA HIS A 112 -14.51 -2.85 -18.71
C HIS A 112 -15.21 -2.13 -19.88
N GLN A 113 -14.75 -0.94 -20.29
CA GLN A 113 -15.33 -0.20 -21.45
C GLN A 113 -14.54 -0.34 -22.76
N LYS A 114 -13.53 -1.21 -22.86
CA LYS A 114 -12.75 -1.41 -24.10
C LYS A 114 -13.04 -2.71 -24.87
N THR A 115 -14.00 -3.52 -24.44
CA THR A 115 -14.30 -4.83 -25.06
C THR A 115 -15.64 -4.91 -25.81
N GLU A 116 -16.40 -3.83 -25.92
CA GLU A 116 -17.65 -3.81 -26.70
C GLU A 116 -17.61 -2.75 -27.79
N THR A 117 -16.94 -3.06 -28.90
CA THR A 117 -17.31 -2.62 -30.26
C THR A 117 -16.25 -3.12 -31.23
N ARG A 118 -16.50 -4.27 -31.87
CA ARG A 118 -16.09 -4.61 -33.26
C ARG A 118 -16.43 -6.08 -33.57
N SER A 119 -17.71 -6.33 -33.80
CA SER A 119 -18.17 -7.47 -34.61
C SER A 119 -18.84 -6.95 -35.87
N SER A 120 -18.04 -6.48 -36.83
CA SER A 120 -18.48 -6.35 -38.22
C SER A 120 -17.36 -6.86 -39.14
N LYS A 121 -17.66 -8.00 -39.76
CA LYS A 121 -16.91 -8.60 -40.87
C LYS A 121 -16.51 -7.55 -41.92
N PRO A 122 -15.33 -7.72 -42.53
CA PRO A 122 -15.22 -7.54 -43.97
C PRO A 122 -14.71 -8.79 -44.68
N LYS A 123 -15.25 -8.99 -45.87
CA LYS A 123 -14.92 -10.05 -46.83
C LYS A 123 -13.50 -9.89 -47.37
N ALA A 124 -12.94 -11.02 -47.76
CA ALA A 124 -11.66 -11.16 -48.44
C ALA A 124 -11.58 -10.31 -49.73
N SER A 125 -10.39 -9.75 -49.97
CA SER A 125 -9.94 -9.39 -51.31
C SER A 125 -8.43 -9.62 -51.42
N ASP A 126 -8.07 -9.96 -52.65
CA ASP A 126 -6.83 -10.53 -53.13
C ASP A 126 -5.59 -9.65 -53.00
N ARG A 127 -4.45 -10.35 -53.00
CA ARG A 127 -3.12 -10.03 -53.53
C ARG A 127 -2.76 -8.58 -53.93
N THR A 128 -1.48 -8.32 -53.63
CA THR A 128 -0.39 -7.70 -54.44
C THR A 128 0.22 -6.36 -54.00
N LYS A 129 1.50 -6.45 -53.59
CA LYS A 129 2.67 -5.56 -53.82
C LYS A 129 2.59 -4.06 -53.47
N SER A 130 3.46 -3.65 -52.54
CA SER A 130 4.51 -2.59 -52.63
C SER A 130 4.88 -2.11 -51.21
N ALA A 131 6.13 -2.30 -50.77
CA ALA A 131 7.22 -1.32 -50.77
C ALA A 131 7.27 -0.39 -49.54
N LYS A 132 8.38 -0.52 -48.79
CA LYS A 132 9.14 0.50 -48.02
C LYS A 132 8.41 1.43 -47.03
N GLY A 133 8.80 1.28 -45.75
CA GLY A 133 9.30 2.40 -44.94
C GLY A 133 8.47 2.82 -43.71
N SER A 134 9.19 3.00 -42.60
CA SER A 134 8.85 3.83 -41.43
C SER A 134 7.80 3.32 -40.43
N VAL A 135 8.28 2.80 -39.28
CA VAL A 135 7.49 2.73 -38.04
C VAL A 135 8.34 3.36 -36.94
N ARG A 136 8.40 4.69 -36.95
CA ARG A 136 8.95 5.54 -35.88
C ARG A 136 7.87 6.41 -35.21
N GLU A 137 6.60 6.19 -35.55
CA GLU A 137 5.49 7.11 -35.23
C GLU A 137 4.62 6.70 -34.03
N THR A 138 4.89 5.57 -33.36
CA THR A 138 4.05 5.10 -32.24
C THR A 138 4.46 5.66 -30.87
N SER A 139 5.67 6.21 -30.72
CA SER A 139 6.14 6.77 -29.44
C SER A 139 5.73 8.24 -29.23
N GLU A 140 5.66 9.03 -30.29
CA GLU A 140 5.35 10.47 -30.19
C GLU A 140 3.89 10.74 -29.84
N THR A 141 2.96 9.90 -30.30
CA THR A 141 1.52 10.01 -30.00
C THR A 141 1.19 9.68 -28.54
N LEU A 142 1.97 8.79 -27.89
CA LEU A 142 1.81 8.47 -26.47
C LEU A 142 2.43 9.53 -25.55
N LEU A 143 3.55 10.13 -25.95
CA LEU A 143 4.18 11.24 -25.23
C LEU A 143 3.29 12.49 -25.25
N SER A 144 2.71 12.83 -26.41
CA SER A 144 1.79 13.97 -26.53
C SER A 144 0.51 13.80 -25.69
N SER A 145 0.05 12.57 -25.48
CA SER A 145 -1.10 12.29 -24.61
C SER A 145 -0.76 12.41 -23.13
N ARG A 146 0.49 12.11 -22.74
CA ARG A 146 0.98 12.27 -21.37
C ARG A 146 1.16 13.74 -21.02
N ASP A 147 1.70 14.53 -21.94
CA ASP A 147 1.90 15.97 -21.75
C ASP A 147 0.56 16.71 -21.62
N ALA A 148 -0.48 16.32 -22.38
CA ALA A 148 -1.82 16.90 -22.27
C ALA A 148 -2.49 16.64 -20.91
N LEU A 149 -2.14 15.55 -20.20
CA LEU A 149 -2.64 15.24 -18.85
C LEU A 149 -1.86 15.97 -17.75
N LEU A 150 -0.65 16.45 -18.05
CA LEU A 150 0.22 17.16 -17.11
C LEU A 150 0.04 18.69 -17.16
N VAL A 151 -0.69 19.22 -18.15
CA VAL A 151 -1.06 20.64 -18.22
C VAL A 151 -2.04 20.96 -17.09
N GLY A 152 -1.50 21.38 -15.94
CA GLY A 152 -2.27 21.81 -14.78
C GLY A 152 -1.73 21.29 -13.44
N ILE A 153 -0.87 20.27 -13.46
CA ILE A 153 -0.19 19.76 -12.28
C ILE A 153 1.12 20.54 -12.14
N LYS A 154 1.13 21.59 -11.33
CA LYS A 154 2.39 22.15 -10.82
C LYS A 154 2.99 21.11 -9.87
N GLU A 155 3.91 20.31 -10.38
CA GLU A 155 4.67 19.38 -9.56
C GLU A 155 5.71 20.20 -8.78
N ASP A 156 5.33 20.64 -7.59
CA ASP A 156 6.26 21.24 -6.62
C ASP A 156 7.11 20.11 -6.03
N TYR A 157 8.08 19.61 -6.82
CA TYR A 157 9.04 18.63 -6.33
C TYR A 157 9.97 19.31 -5.33
N GLN A 158 9.74 19.07 -4.05
CA GLN A 158 10.73 19.33 -3.03
C GLN A 158 11.75 18.19 -3.06
N LEU A 159 12.97 18.44 -3.53
CA LEU A 159 14.07 17.50 -3.36
C LEU A 159 14.32 17.32 -1.86
N VAL A 160 13.87 16.19 -1.32
CA VAL A 160 14.20 15.79 0.05
C VAL A 160 15.52 15.05 -0.03
N GLU A 161 16.53 15.50 0.70
CA GLU A 161 17.77 14.75 0.84
C GLU A 161 17.46 13.42 1.53
N ILE A 162 17.45 12.35 0.73
CA ILE A 162 17.33 10.99 1.23
C ILE A 162 18.53 10.72 2.15
N ASN A 163 18.28 10.13 3.32
CA ASN A 163 19.36 9.65 4.21
C ASN A 163 20.39 8.88 3.38
N GLN A 164 21.69 9.18 3.52
CA GLN A 164 22.75 8.58 2.67
C GLN A 164 22.65 7.04 2.59
N GLY A 165 22.35 6.37 3.71
CA GLY A 165 22.17 4.91 3.71
C GLY A 165 21.03 4.38 2.84
N LEU A 166 19.97 5.16 2.61
CA LEU A 166 18.89 4.81 1.68
C LEU A 166 19.29 5.07 0.22
N ARG A 167 20.16 6.06 -0.03
CA ARG A 167 20.73 6.27 -1.37
C ARG A 167 21.65 5.12 -1.74
N ASP A 168 22.51 4.73 -0.81
CA ASP A 168 23.51 3.69 -1.03
C ASP A 168 22.84 2.32 -1.22
N SER A 169 21.82 1.99 -0.42
CA SER A 169 21.07 0.74 -0.61
C SER A 169 20.29 0.69 -1.93
N TYR A 170 19.77 1.84 -2.38
CA TYR A 170 19.07 1.92 -3.66
C TYR A 170 20.04 1.77 -4.83
N VAL A 171 21.21 2.41 -4.77
CA VAL A 171 22.27 2.30 -5.79
C VAL A 171 22.82 0.87 -5.84
N GLU A 172 23.02 0.22 -4.70
CA GLU A 172 23.47 -1.18 -4.63
C GLU A 172 22.42 -2.15 -5.21
N SER A 173 21.14 -1.91 -4.94
CA SER A 173 20.03 -2.68 -5.53
C SER A 173 19.95 -2.50 -7.06
N LEU A 174 20.13 -1.27 -7.55
CA LEU A 174 20.19 -0.98 -8.98
C LEU A 174 21.43 -1.59 -9.65
N ALA A 175 22.58 -1.56 -8.99
CA ALA A 175 23.81 -2.19 -9.50
C ALA A 175 23.65 -3.72 -9.58
N SER A 176 23.04 -4.34 -8.56
CA SER A 176 22.70 -5.76 -8.55
C SER A 176 21.73 -6.14 -9.68
N MET A 177 20.75 -5.28 -9.98
CA MET A 177 19.86 -5.47 -11.13
C MET A 177 20.58 -5.30 -12.49
N GLY A 178 21.61 -4.45 -12.55
CA GLY A 178 22.38 -4.18 -13.76
C GLY A 178 23.38 -5.27 -14.15
N ASP A 179 23.86 -6.06 -13.19
CA ASP A 179 24.84 -7.14 -13.41
C ASP A 179 24.20 -8.50 -13.76
N LEU A 180 22.87 -8.61 -13.77
CA LEU A 180 22.18 -9.83 -14.17
C LEU A 180 22.13 -9.94 -15.69
N LYS A 181 22.97 -10.81 -16.27
CA LYS A 181 22.79 -11.27 -17.66
C LYS A 181 21.49 -12.08 -17.74
N ASP A 182 20.48 -11.48 -18.37
CA ASP A 182 19.12 -11.99 -18.60
C ASP A 182 18.32 -12.29 -17.31
N PRO A 183 17.85 -11.25 -16.59
CA PRO A 183 17.04 -11.45 -15.39
C PRO A 183 15.69 -12.06 -15.79
N LYS A 184 15.46 -13.32 -15.39
CA LYS A 184 14.12 -13.90 -15.48
C LYS A 184 13.30 -13.35 -14.32
N LEU A 185 12.07 -12.95 -14.59
CA LEU A 185 11.14 -12.43 -13.58
C LEU A 185 10.96 -13.39 -12.39
N GLU A 186 11.20 -14.68 -12.64
CA GLU A 186 11.10 -15.78 -11.69
C GLU A 186 12.18 -15.79 -10.60
N ASP A 187 13.33 -15.12 -10.83
CA ASP A 187 14.45 -15.12 -9.90
C ASP A 187 14.23 -14.16 -8.71
N GLY A 188 13.31 -13.21 -8.83
CA GLY A 188 12.89 -12.32 -7.74
C GLY A 188 11.74 -12.85 -6.87
N LEU A 189 11.19 -14.03 -7.21
CA LEU A 189 10.04 -14.61 -6.51
C LEU A 189 10.47 -15.43 -5.29
N GLN A 190 9.63 -15.44 -4.25
CA GLN A 190 9.80 -16.36 -3.13
C GLN A 190 9.78 -17.81 -3.61
N LEU A 191 10.58 -18.68 -2.97
CA LEU A 191 10.81 -20.07 -3.38
C LEU A 191 9.51 -20.87 -3.59
N GLU A 192 8.51 -20.64 -2.75
CA GLU A 192 7.20 -21.30 -2.84
C GLU A 192 6.42 -20.90 -4.11
N MET A 193 6.49 -19.62 -4.50
CA MET A 193 5.84 -19.12 -5.71
C MET A 193 6.52 -19.63 -6.97
N ARG A 194 7.85 -19.77 -6.94
CA ARG A 194 8.64 -20.33 -8.05
C ARG A 194 8.26 -21.80 -8.31
N GLN A 195 8.18 -22.59 -7.24
CA GLN A 195 7.77 -24.00 -7.33
C GLN A 195 6.31 -24.16 -7.80
N ALA A 196 5.43 -23.24 -7.42
CA ALA A 196 4.04 -23.24 -7.89
C ALA A 196 3.94 -22.90 -9.38
N LEU A 197 4.72 -21.92 -9.87
CA LEU A 197 4.79 -21.54 -11.28
C LEU A 197 5.32 -22.67 -12.15
N GLU A 198 6.40 -23.33 -11.72
CA GLU A 198 7.04 -24.42 -12.45
C GLU A 198 6.08 -25.61 -12.63
N LYS A 199 5.36 -26.00 -11.56
CA LYS A 199 4.31 -27.03 -11.63
C LYS A 199 3.16 -26.67 -12.59
N LEU A 200 2.80 -25.39 -12.65
CA LEU A 200 1.72 -24.91 -13.52
C LEU A 200 2.16 -24.90 -14.98
N GLN A 201 3.42 -24.53 -15.23
CA GLN A 201 4.04 -24.53 -16.55
C GLN A 201 4.22 -25.96 -17.10
N GLU A 202 4.65 -26.91 -16.28
CA GLU A 202 4.73 -28.33 -16.65
C GLU A 202 3.34 -28.88 -17.03
N LYS A 203 2.31 -28.52 -16.28
CA LYS A 203 0.93 -28.95 -16.54
C LYS A 203 0.41 -28.43 -17.89
N LEU A 204 0.68 -27.16 -18.21
CA LEU A 204 0.29 -26.54 -19.48
C LEU A 204 1.05 -27.14 -20.68
N GLN A 205 2.33 -27.47 -20.50
CA GLN A 205 3.13 -28.10 -21.55
C GLN A 205 2.74 -29.57 -21.80
N GLY A 206 2.34 -30.30 -20.75
CA GLY A 206 1.80 -31.65 -20.86
C GLY A 206 0.47 -31.72 -21.62
N GLU A 207 -0.42 -30.74 -21.42
CA GLU A 207 -1.70 -30.66 -22.15
C GLU A 207 -1.53 -30.31 -23.63
N THR A 208 -0.42 -29.66 -24.00
CA THR A 208 -0.15 -29.29 -25.40
C THR A 208 0.38 -30.48 -26.24
N GLN A 209 0.88 -31.55 -25.61
CA GLN A 209 1.39 -32.75 -26.30
C GLN A 209 0.34 -33.86 -26.50
N GLN A 210 -0.88 -33.69 -25.99
CA GLN A 210 -1.98 -34.67 -26.14
C GLN A 210 -3.06 -34.25 -27.17
N LYS A 211 -2.75 -33.28 -28.04
CA LYS A 211 -3.62 -32.87 -29.15
C LYS A 211 -3.02 -33.21 -30.51
#